data_AF-A0A831YRA5-F1
#
_entry.id   AF-A0A831YRA5-F1
#
_cell.length_a   1.000
_cell.length_b   1.000
_cell.length_c   1.000
_cell.angle_alpha   90.00
_cell.angle_beta   90.00
_cell.angle_gamma   90.00
#
_symmetry.space_group_name_H-M   'P 1'
#
loop_
_entity.id
_entity.type
_entity.pdbx_description
1 polymer ?
#
loop_
_entity_poly.entity_id
_entity_poly.type
_entity_poly.pdbx_seq_one_letter_code
_entity_poly.pdbx_strand_id
1 'polypeptide(L)'
;MGKKRKKQAQQKQPPTLSPRKQLIFRIVMLAIPVLFFVVLEVSLRLAHYGGNLDLFTPLKSTVHQYKMVNPVVGKRFFFTQSTVPTPNNDVFLAQKPENGLRIFVLGGSTTAGYPYSPNIMFSRVLHFLLKKAYPDRYVEVVNTAMAAINSYSLVDFLDEIFREQPDAILIYAGHNEYYGALGVASYESLGRNPAVIYAYLKLKKWRTFLLVRDGVVKMKQLIARIVGGRQKVDPSATLMERIVAEQQIPYHSKLYYQGLQQFERNISVILKQCKRRKVPVIISEVVSNV
;
A
#
# COMPACT_ATOMS: atom_id res chain seq x y z
N MET A 1 -20.03 -75.61 49.53
CA MET A 1 -19.39 -75.25 48.24
C MET A 1 -20.28 -74.29 47.46
N GLY A 2 -20.09 -72.97 47.61
CA GLY A 2 -20.86 -71.95 46.88
C GLY A 2 -20.03 -71.31 45.77
N LYS A 3 -20.38 -71.56 44.50
CA LYS A 3 -19.72 -70.96 43.33
C LYS A 3 -20.07 -69.47 43.22
N LYS A 4 -19.15 -68.57 43.60
CA LYS A 4 -19.21 -67.13 43.26
C LYS A 4 -19.00 -66.96 41.74
N ARG A 5 -20.06 -66.65 40.99
CA ARG A 5 -19.96 -66.15 39.61
C ARG A 5 -19.44 -64.70 39.64
N LYS A 6 -18.17 -64.49 39.31
CA LYS A 6 -17.64 -63.16 38.97
C LYS A 6 -18.29 -62.69 37.66
N LYS A 7 -19.16 -61.68 37.72
CA LYS A 7 -19.56 -60.91 36.54
C LYS A 7 -18.33 -60.11 36.08
N GLN A 8 -17.72 -60.51 34.96
CA GLN A 8 -16.77 -59.66 34.26
C GLN A 8 -17.53 -58.47 33.67
N ALA A 9 -17.18 -57.25 34.10
CA ALA A 9 -17.65 -56.04 33.46
C ALA A 9 -16.98 -55.94 32.08
N GLN A 10 -17.76 -56.09 31.01
CA GLN A 10 -17.31 -55.77 29.65
C GLN A 10 -16.98 -54.28 29.59
N GLN A 11 -15.69 -53.96 29.51
CA GLN A 11 -15.25 -52.63 29.12
C GLN A 11 -15.75 -52.39 27.68
N LYS A 12 -16.71 -51.47 27.52
CA LYS A 12 -17.14 -50.99 26.20
C LYS A 12 -15.93 -50.36 25.53
N GLN A 13 -15.41 -51.02 24.48
CA GLN A 13 -14.38 -50.42 23.64
C GLN A 13 -14.90 -49.08 23.11
N PRO A 14 -14.10 -48.00 23.16
CA PRO A 14 -14.53 -46.70 22.68
C PRO A 14 -14.95 -46.84 21.20
N PRO A 15 -16.06 -46.21 20.78
CA PRO A 15 -16.56 -46.35 19.42
C PRO A 15 -15.50 -45.86 18.44
N THR A 16 -14.94 -46.79 17.65
CA THR A 16 -13.97 -46.48 16.61
C THR A 16 -14.72 -45.92 15.39
N LEU A 17 -14.57 -44.62 15.15
CA LEU A 17 -15.17 -43.95 13.99
C LEU A 17 -14.66 -44.62 12.70
N SER A 18 -15.56 -44.95 11.77
CA SER A 18 -15.17 -45.47 10.44
C SER A 18 -14.20 -44.51 9.73
N PRO A 19 -13.28 -44.98 8.88
CA PRO A 19 -12.30 -44.13 8.19
C PRO A 19 -12.94 -42.96 7.43
N ARG A 20 -14.12 -43.17 6.82
CA ARG A 20 -14.90 -42.12 6.14
C ARG A 20 -15.39 -41.04 7.12
N LYS A 21 -15.93 -41.44 8.28
CA LYS A 21 -16.38 -40.49 9.32
C LYS A 21 -15.20 -39.72 9.94
N GLN A 22 -14.03 -40.35 10.10
CA GLN A 22 -12.83 -39.67 10.57
C GLN A 22 -12.32 -38.64 9.55
N LEU A 23 -12.34 -38.98 8.25
CA LEU A 23 -11.98 -38.06 7.19
C LEU A 23 -12.94 -36.86 7.13
N ILE A 24 -14.25 -37.11 7.16
CA ILE A 24 -15.27 -36.05 7.20
C ILE A 24 -15.06 -35.16 8.44
N PHE A 25 -14.85 -35.74 9.61
CA PHE A 25 -14.59 -34.98 10.83
C PHE A 25 -13.34 -34.08 10.71
N ARG A 26 -12.24 -34.59 10.14
CA ARG A 26 -11.03 -33.80 9.88
C ARG A 26 -11.28 -32.66 8.90
N ILE A 27 -12.02 -32.94 7.82
CA ILE A 27 -12.41 -31.91 6.84
C ILE A 27 -13.26 -30.84 7.51
N VAL A 28 -14.27 -31.21 8.29
CA VAL A 28 -15.14 -30.27 9.01
C VAL A 28 -14.32 -29.44 10.00
N MET A 29 -13.44 -30.07 10.79
CA MET A 29 -12.55 -29.37 11.72
C MET A 29 -11.65 -28.33 11.03
N LEU A 30 -11.13 -28.64 9.84
CA LEU A 30 -10.33 -27.69 9.06
C LEU A 30 -11.19 -26.63 8.35
N ALA A 31 -12.41 -26.99 7.94
CA ALA A 31 -13.31 -26.10 7.22
C ALA A 31 -13.91 -25.01 8.13
N ILE A 32 -14.21 -25.32 9.40
CA ILE A 32 -14.80 -24.36 10.34
C ILE A 32 -13.97 -23.07 10.47
N PRO A 33 -12.66 -23.09 10.79
CA PRO A 33 -11.88 -21.86 10.92
C PRO A 33 -11.71 -21.12 9.59
N VAL A 34 -11.60 -21.85 8.47
CA VAL A 34 -11.53 -21.23 7.13
C VAL A 34 -12.84 -20.52 6.81
N LEU A 35 -13.98 -21.17 7.06
CA LEU A 35 -15.31 -20.60 6.86
C LEU A 35 -15.52 -19.36 7.74
N PHE A 36 -15.07 -19.39 8.99
CA PHE A 36 -15.10 -18.22 9.87
C PHE A 36 -14.38 -17.01 9.24
N PHE A 37 -13.14 -17.18 8.76
CA PHE A 37 -12.40 -16.07 8.15
C PHE A 37 -13.01 -15.61 6.82
N VAL A 38 -13.58 -16.52 6.03
CA VAL A 38 -14.33 -16.16 4.80
C VAL A 38 -15.55 -15.32 5.14
N VAL A 39 -16.37 -15.75 6.09
CA VAL A 39 -17.56 -15.01 6.55
C VAL A 39 -17.16 -13.66 7.13
N LEU A 40 -16.10 -13.60 7.93
CA LEU A 40 -15.59 -12.35 8.49
C LEU A 40 -15.13 -11.39 7.38
N GLU A 41 -14.34 -11.87 6.41
CA GLU A 41 -13.87 -11.05 5.28
C GLU A 41 -15.04 -10.51 4.45
N VAL A 42 -16.02 -11.35 4.12
CA VAL A 42 -17.23 -10.94 3.40
C VAL A 42 -18.02 -9.90 4.20
N SER A 43 -18.23 -10.14 5.50
CA SER A 43 -18.96 -9.22 6.37
C SER A 43 -18.27 -7.85 6.44
N LEU A 44 -16.94 -7.83 6.58
CA LEU A 44 -16.16 -6.59 6.59
C LEU A 44 -16.20 -5.86 5.23
N ARG A 45 -16.24 -6.60 4.11
CA ARG A 45 -16.39 -6.02 2.77
C ARG A 45 -17.75 -5.38 2.57
N LEU A 46 -18.82 -6.06 2.99
CA LEU A 46 -20.20 -5.54 2.93
C LEU A 46 -20.37 -4.30 3.83
N ALA A 47 -19.72 -4.27 4.99
CA ALA A 47 -19.68 -3.09 5.86
C ALA A 47 -18.75 -1.97 5.36
N HIS A 48 -18.13 -2.11 4.18
CA HIS A 48 -17.15 -1.17 3.63
C HIS A 48 -15.99 -0.82 4.60
N TYR A 49 -15.58 -1.78 5.44
CA TYR A 49 -14.55 -1.58 6.44
C TYR A 49 -13.22 -1.14 5.81
N GLY A 50 -12.67 -0.02 6.28
CA GLY A 50 -11.44 0.58 5.74
C GLY A 50 -11.60 1.32 4.41
N GLY A 51 -12.80 1.38 3.83
CA GLY A 51 -13.11 2.16 2.62
C GLY A 51 -12.44 1.65 1.33
N ASN A 52 -12.58 2.40 0.22
CA ASN A 52 -11.87 2.08 -1.01
C ASN A 52 -10.46 2.68 -0.96
N LEU A 53 -9.44 1.82 -0.98
CA LEU A 53 -8.05 2.23 -0.99
C LEU A 53 -7.42 2.10 -2.38
N ASP A 54 -8.15 1.70 -3.42
CA ASP A 54 -7.65 1.63 -4.80
C ASP A 54 -7.00 2.96 -5.21
N LEU A 55 -5.94 2.92 -6.00
CA LEU A 55 -5.21 4.10 -6.48
C LEU A 55 -6.10 5.00 -7.33
N PHE A 56 -7.03 4.40 -8.07
CA PHE A 56 -7.99 5.13 -8.90
C PHE A 56 -9.41 4.83 -8.48
N THR A 57 -10.23 5.88 -8.41
CA THR A 57 -11.67 5.79 -8.12
C THR A 57 -12.45 6.54 -9.18
N PRO A 58 -13.73 6.20 -9.44
CA PRO A 58 -14.59 7.03 -10.27
C PRO A 58 -14.68 8.45 -9.70
N LEU A 59 -14.67 9.48 -10.55
CA LEU A 59 -14.69 10.89 -10.12
C LEU A 59 -15.93 11.23 -9.29
N LYS A 60 -17.10 10.75 -9.73
CA LYS A 60 -18.39 10.79 -9.03
C LYS A 60 -19.22 9.58 -9.45
N SER A 61 -20.20 9.20 -8.64
CA SER A 61 -21.17 8.14 -8.99
C SER A 61 -22.00 8.45 -10.24
N THR A 62 -22.02 9.69 -10.73
CA THR A 62 -22.78 10.10 -11.92
C THR A 62 -21.92 10.31 -13.16
N VAL A 63 -20.59 10.37 -13.03
CA VAL A 63 -19.66 10.66 -14.14
C VAL A 63 -18.67 9.52 -14.30
N HIS A 64 -19.19 8.36 -14.72
CA HIS A 64 -18.43 7.11 -14.86
C HIS A 64 -17.39 7.12 -15.99
N GLN A 65 -17.44 8.11 -16.88
CA GLN A 65 -16.48 8.26 -17.97
C GLN A 65 -15.08 8.69 -17.48
N TYR A 66 -14.96 9.19 -16.24
CA TYR A 66 -13.70 9.61 -15.66
C TYR A 66 -13.34 8.84 -14.39
N LYS A 67 -12.06 8.54 -14.26
CA LYS A 67 -11.40 8.14 -13.02
C LYS A 67 -10.57 9.30 -12.49
N MET A 68 -10.34 9.29 -11.19
CA MET A 68 -9.44 10.21 -10.51
C MET A 68 -8.45 9.43 -9.65
N VAL A 69 -7.29 10.03 -9.38
CA VAL A 69 -6.40 9.54 -8.31
C VAL A 69 -7.14 9.64 -6.98
N ASN A 70 -7.19 8.53 -6.26
CA ASN A 70 -7.98 8.41 -5.05
C ASN A 70 -7.38 9.26 -3.91
N PRO A 71 -8.13 10.25 -3.37
CA PRO A 71 -7.63 11.13 -2.32
C PRO A 71 -7.21 10.38 -1.04
N VAL A 72 -7.80 9.21 -0.77
CA VAL A 72 -7.52 8.44 0.46
C VAL A 72 -6.48 7.34 0.28
N VAL A 73 -5.85 7.23 -0.89
CA VAL A 73 -4.84 6.18 -1.18
C VAL A 73 -3.66 6.20 -0.20
N GLY A 74 -3.34 7.35 0.39
CA GLY A 74 -2.30 7.48 1.42
C GLY A 74 -2.52 6.56 2.63
N LYS A 75 -3.76 6.19 2.97
CA LYS A 75 -4.07 5.26 4.09
C LYS A 75 -3.49 3.85 3.91
N ARG A 76 -2.98 3.53 2.72
CA ARG A 76 -2.18 2.33 2.47
C ARG A 76 -0.85 2.34 3.21
N PHE A 77 -0.25 3.51 3.37
CA PHE A 77 1.12 3.67 3.86
C PHE A 77 1.17 4.36 5.22
N PHE A 78 0.19 5.22 5.50
CA PHE A 78 0.08 5.96 6.76
C PHE A 78 -1.02 5.36 7.62
N PHE A 79 -0.62 4.60 8.64
CA PHE A 79 -1.51 3.94 9.61
C PHE A 79 -1.21 4.35 11.06
N THR A 80 -0.08 5.00 11.35
CA THR A 80 0.21 5.55 12.68
C THR A 80 -0.11 7.04 12.81
N GLN A 81 0.00 7.80 11.71
CA GLN A 81 -0.26 9.23 11.71
C GLN A 81 -1.76 9.58 11.71
N SER A 82 -2.11 10.68 12.37
CA SER A 82 -3.47 11.24 12.36
C SER A 82 -3.79 11.99 11.07
N THR A 83 -2.77 12.59 10.44
CA THR A 83 -2.88 13.32 9.18
C THR A 83 -2.25 12.50 8.08
N VAL A 84 -3.03 12.18 7.05
CA VAL A 84 -2.59 11.38 5.90
C VAL A 84 -2.44 12.31 4.70
N PRO A 85 -1.29 12.32 4.01
CA PRO A 85 -1.12 13.12 2.79
C PRO A 85 -2.07 12.63 1.71
N THR A 86 -2.57 13.59 0.94
CA THR A 86 -3.46 13.33 -0.19
C THR A 86 -2.71 13.64 -1.49
N PRO A 87 -2.84 12.81 -2.53
CA PRO A 87 -2.36 13.15 -3.86
C PRO A 87 -3.21 14.28 -4.46
N ASN A 88 -2.75 14.85 -5.57
CA ASN A 88 -3.60 15.73 -6.36
C ASN A 88 -4.76 14.94 -6.98
N ASN A 89 -5.90 15.61 -7.18
CA ASN A 89 -7.11 15.03 -7.76
C ASN A 89 -7.03 14.95 -9.30
N ASP A 90 -5.94 14.39 -9.82
CA ASP A 90 -5.74 14.21 -11.25
C ASP A 90 -6.80 13.30 -11.86
N VAL A 91 -7.43 13.74 -12.94
CA VAL A 91 -8.55 13.08 -13.61
C VAL A 91 -8.14 12.61 -15.00
N PHE A 92 -8.63 11.44 -15.41
CA PHE A 92 -8.41 10.85 -16.73
C PHE A 92 -9.59 9.97 -17.14
N LEU A 93 -9.72 9.63 -18.42
CA LEU A 93 -10.81 8.82 -18.95
C LEU A 93 -10.72 7.39 -18.41
N ALA A 94 -11.86 6.86 -17.96
CA ALA A 94 -11.98 5.48 -17.49
C ALA A 94 -11.64 4.46 -18.59
N GLN A 95 -11.97 4.80 -19.84
CA GLN A 95 -11.58 4.06 -21.04
C GLN A 95 -10.62 4.92 -21.87
N LYS A 96 -9.45 4.36 -22.18
CA LYS A 96 -8.46 5.06 -23.00
C LYS A 96 -8.94 5.11 -24.46
N PRO A 97 -8.99 6.29 -25.10
CA PRO A 97 -9.36 6.39 -26.51
C PRO A 97 -8.27 5.81 -27.41
N GLU A 98 -8.61 5.43 -28.65
CA GLU A 98 -7.66 4.84 -29.61
C GLU A 98 -6.50 5.79 -29.93
N ASN A 99 -6.77 7.08 -30.07
CA ASN A 99 -5.74 8.12 -30.25
C ASN A 99 -5.12 8.61 -28.92
N GLY A 100 -5.33 7.88 -27.82
CA GLY A 100 -4.85 8.24 -26.49
C GLY A 100 -3.34 8.21 -26.35
N LEU A 101 -2.81 9.16 -25.57
CA LEU A 101 -1.45 9.15 -25.05
C LEU A 101 -1.52 9.34 -23.53
N ARG A 102 -1.32 8.27 -22.76
CA ARG A 102 -1.50 8.23 -21.32
C ARG A 102 -0.19 7.98 -20.60
N ILE A 103 0.29 9.00 -19.89
CA ILE A 103 1.54 8.96 -19.13
C ILE A 103 1.22 9.06 -17.64
N PHE A 104 1.73 8.12 -16.85
CA PHE A 104 1.64 8.21 -15.39
C PHE A 104 2.93 8.76 -14.80
N VAL A 105 2.79 9.74 -13.92
CA VAL A 105 3.92 10.38 -13.24
C VAL A 105 3.91 9.96 -11.79
N LEU A 106 5.02 9.34 -11.34
CA LEU A 106 5.19 8.90 -9.96
C LEU A 106 6.33 9.64 -9.26
N GLY A 107 6.15 9.91 -7.98
CA GLY A 107 7.16 10.56 -7.16
C GLY A 107 6.64 10.98 -5.80
N GLY A 108 7.45 11.79 -5.11
CA GLY A 108 7.14 12.37 -3.80
C GLY A 108 6.47 13.74 -3.86
N SER A 109 6.66 14.55 -2.82
CA SER A 109 6.08 15.90 -2.70
C SER A 109 6.43 16.83 -3.85
N THR A 110 7.69 16.84 -4.32
CA THR A 110 8.13 17.66 -5.46
C THR A 110 7.35 17.31 -6.73
N THR A 111 7.09 16.03 -6.95
CA THR A 111 6.28 15.55 -8.07
C THR A 111 4.81 15.91 -7.89
N ALA A 112 4.31 15.88 -6.66
CA ALA A 112 2.98 16.39 -6.33
C ALA A 112 2.86 17.93 -6.48
N GLY A 113 3.97 18.64 -6.76
CA GLY A 113 3.98 20.07 -7.04
C GLY A 113 4.58 20.94 -5.93
N TYR A 114 4.93 20.39 -4.77
CA TYR A 114 5.51 21.17 -3.66
C TYR A 114 6.86 21.82 -4.06
N PRO A 115 7.16 23.07 -3.63
CA PRO A 115 6.36 23.96 -2.77
C PRO A 115 5.34 24.83 -3.55
N TYR A 116 5.16 24.56 -4.83
CA TYR A 116 4.35 25.35 -5.72
C TYR A 116 2.88 24.89 -5.76
N SER A 117 2.03 25.72 -6.37
CA SER A 117 0.64 25.36 -6.65
C SER A 117 0.57 24.14 -7.59
N PRO A 118 -0.39 23.22 -7.41
CA PRO A 118 -0.63 22.12 -8.34
C PRO A 118 -0.84 22.55 -9.80
N ASN A 119 -1.17 23.82 -10.06
CA ASN A 119 -1.33 24.37 -11.41
C ASN A 119 -0.01 24.55 -12.17
N ILE A 120 1.12 24.62 -11.47
CA ILE A 120 2.45 24.84 -12.07
C ILE A 120 3.41 23.65 -11.85
N MET A 121 2.87 22.49 -11.47
CA MET A 121 3.67 21.27 -11.38
C MET A 121 4.19 20.85 -12.76
N PHE A 122 5.38 20.25 -12.81
CA PHE A 122 6.00 19.88 -14.08
C PHE A 122 5.15 18.92 -14.93
N SER A 123 4.29 18.10 -14.30
CA SER A 123 3.37 17.21 -15.02
C SER A 123 2.28 17.99 -15.78
N ARG A 124 1.88 19.18 -15.32
CA ARG A 124 0.99 20.09 -16.06
C ARG A 124 1.71 20.76 -17.22
N VAL A 125 2.96 21.18 -17.01
CA VAL A 125 3.80 21.71 -18.09
C VAL A 125 4.01 20.64 -19.16
N LEU A 126 4.33 19.41 -18.76
CA LEU A 126 4.47 18.26 -19.67
C LEU A 126 3.17 18.00 -20.44
N HIS A 127 2.02 18.01 -19.77
CA HIS A 127 0.72 17.86 -20.42
C HIS A 127 0.50 18.90 -21.52
N PHE A 128 0.76 20.17 -21.21
CA PHE A 128 0.63 21.28 -22.16
C PHE A 128 1.57 21.11 -23.36
N LEU A 129 2.85 20.81 -23.11
CA LEU A 129 3.85 20.63 -24.17
C LEU A 129 3.52 19.45 -25.08
N LEU A 130 3.09 18.31 -24.52
CA LEU A 130 2.68 17.14 -25.31
C LEU A 130 1.42 17.41 -26.12
N LYS A 131 0.43 18.11 -25.56
CA LYS A 131 -0.77 18.50 -26.30
C LYS A 131 -0.43 19.42 -27.49
N LYS A 132 0.54 20.31 -27.33
CA LYS A 132 1.03 21.18 -28.42
C LYS A 132 1.80 20.38 -29.48
N ALA A 133 2.63 19.43 -29.06
CA ALA A 133 3.45 18.62 -29.97
C ALA A 133 2.64 17.56 -30.73
N TYR A 134 1.54 17.06 -30.14
CA TYR A 134 0.69 16.00 -30.69
C TYR A 134 -0.78 16.43 -30.70
N PRO A 135 -1.17 17.41 -31.54
CA PRO A 135 -2.53 17.97 -31.54
C PRO A 135 -3.64 16.95 -31.84
N ASP A 136 -3.33 15.90 -32.61
CA ASP A 136 -4.28 14.85 -32.99
C ASP A 136 -4.45 13.74 -31.93
N ARG A 137 -3.68 13.81 -30.82
CA ARG A 137 -3.69 12.81 -29.75
C ARG A 137 -4.49 13.30 -28.56
N TYR A 138 -5.24 12.40 -27.94
CA TYR A 138 -5.86 12.67 -26.63
C TYR A 138 -4.82 12.46 -25.53
N VAL A 139 -4.16 13.54 -25.10
CA VAL A 139 -3.06 13.49 -24.12
C VAL A 139 -3.60 13.52 -22.69
N GLU A 140 -3.17 12.53 -21.90
CA GLU A 140 -3.40 12.41 -20.47
C GLU A 140 -2.06 12.28 -19.75
N VAL A 141 -1.77 13.20 -18.84
CA VAL A 141 -0.65 13.10 -17.90
C VAL A 141 -1.26 13.01 -16.51
N VAL A 142 -1.14 11.84 -15.88
CA VAL A 142 -1.80 11.51 -14.61
C VAL A 142 -0.75 11.45 -13.50
N ASN A 143 -0.78 12.43 -12.61
CA ASN A 143 0.15 12.53 -11.51
C ASN A 143 -0.37 11.76 -10.27
N THR A 144 0.30 10.66 -9.92
CA THR A 144 -0.06 9.83 -8.76
C THR A 144 0.78 10.13 -7.53
N ALA A 145 1.61 11.18 -7.58
CA ALA A 145 2.52 11.52 -6.50
C ALA A 145 1.78 12.08 -5.28
N MET A 146 2.36 11.87 -4.11
CA MET A 146 1.94 12.51 -2.87
C MET A 146 3.14 12.80 -1.96
N ALA A 147 2.94 13.63 -0.96
CA ALA A 147 3.99 13.93 0.00
C ALA A 147 4.38 12.69 0.83
N ALA A 148 5.63 12.69 1.31
CA ALA A 148 6.12 11.73 2.31
C ALA A 148 6.06 10.24 1.94
N ILE A 149 5.84 9.89 0.67
CA ILE A 149 6.01 8.52 0.18
C ILE A 149 7.40 8.29 -0.41
N ASN A 150 7.82 7.02 -0.45
CA ASN A 150 9.05 6.54 -1.07
C ASN A 150 8.77 5.47 -2.14
N SER A 151 9.83 4.89 -2.69
CA SER A 151 9.78 3.88 -3.75
C SER A 151 8.96 2.62 -3.45
N TYR A 152 8.64 2.29 -2.19
CA TYR A 152 7.68 1.21 -1.90
C TYR A 152 6.27 1.55 -2.36
N SER A 153 5.87 2.82 -2.22
CA SER A 153 4.55 3.27 -2.68
C SER A 153 4.47 3.23 -4.21
N LEU A 154 5.58 3.55 -4.88
CA LEU A 154 5.68 3.45 -6.34
C LEU A 154 5.50 2.01 -6.81
N VAL A 155 6.17 1.04 -6.16
CA VAL A 155 5.98 -0.39 -6.45
C VAL A 155 4.53 -0.80 -6.23
N ASP A 156 3.89 -0.32 -5.17
CA ASP A 156 2.52 -0.65 -4.81
C ASP A 156 1.49 -0.24 -5.88
N PHE A 157 1.74 0.88 -6.56
CA PHE A 157 0.85 1.48 -7.54
C PHE A 157 0.88 0.80 -8.91
N LEU A 158 1.95 0.08 -9.23
CA LEU A 158 2.21 -0.44 -10.58
C LEU A 158 1.06 -1.29 -11.14
N ASP A 159 0.57 -2.27 -10.39
CA ASP A 159 -0.47 -3.17 -10.88
C ASP A 159 -1.79 -2.46 -11.19
N GLU A 160 -2.05 -1.32 -10.55
CA GLU A 160 -3.21 -0.47 -10.83
C GLU A 160 -2.94 0.43 -12.03
N ILE A 161 -1.76 1.05 -12.10
CA ILE A 161 -1.33 1.83 -13.27
C ILE A 161 -1.39 0.98 -14.53
N PHE A 162 -0.88 -0.26 -14.51
CA PHE A 162 -0.90 -1.14 -15.67
C PHE A 162 -2.31 -1.51 -16.15
N ARG A 163 -3.30 -1.55 -15.26
CA ARG A 163 -4.71 -1.77 -15.63
C ARG A 163 -5.29 -0.60 -16.40
N GLU A 164 -4.72 0.59 -16.25
CA GLU A 164 -5.13 1.80 -16.93
C GLU A 164 -4.41 2.03 -18.27
N GLN A 165 -3.67 1.05 -18.78
CA GLN A 165 -3.05 1.04 -20.13
C GLN A 165 -2.10 2.23 -20.39
N PRO A 166 -1.03 2.38 -19.59
CA PRO A 166 -0.05 3.46 -19.75
C PRO A 166 0.74 3.30 -21.05
N ASP A 167 1.00 4.41 -21.74
CA ASP A 167 1.98 4.47 -22.84
C ASP A 167 3.40 4.73 -22.33
N ALA A 168 3.53 5.40 -21.17
CA ALA A 168 4.80 5.60 -20.50
C ALA A 168 4.59 5.83 -19.01
N ILE A 169 5.64 5.57 -18.25
CA ILE A 169 5.75 5.90 -16.83
C ILE A 169 6.93 6.85 -16.64
N LEU A 170 6.70 8.01 -16.02
CA LEU A 170 7.72 8.98 -15.64
C LEU A 170 7.94 8.93 -14.13
N ILE A 171 9.18 8.78 -13.70
CA ILE A 171 9.57 8.69 -12.29
C ILE A 171 10.48 9.85 -11.93
N TYR A 172 10.07 10.64 -10.93
CA TYR A 172 10.90 11.62 -10.24
C TYR A 172 10.87 11.29 -8.74
N ALA A 173 11.81 10.47 -8.26
CA ALA A 173 11.79 9.93 -6.90
C ALA A 173 13.22 9.71 -6.36
N GLY A 174 13.36 9.73 -5.03
CA GLY A 174 14.63 9.54 -4.33
C GLY A 174 14.75 10.32 -3.01
N HIS A 175 14.10 11.49 -2.93
CA HIS A 175 14.20 12.41 -1.79
C HIS A 175 13.74 11.81 -0.43
N ASN A 176 12.83 10.83 -0.46
CA ASN A 176 12.16 10.29 0.74
C ASN A 176 12.54 8.85 1.06
N GLU A 177 13.60 8.28 0.46
CA GLU A 177 13.88 6.84 0.61
C GLU A 177 14.18 6.42 2.05
N TYR A 178 14.78 7.31 2.82
CA TYR A 178 15.06 7.05 4.22
C TYR A 178 13.84 7.26 5.11
N TYR A 179 13.20 8.42 4.99
CA TYR A 179 12.25 8.93 5.98
C TYR A 179 10.78 8.82 5.56
N GLY A 180 10.50 8.69 4.27
CA GLY A 180 9.14 8.51 3.76
C GLY A 180 8.50 7.25 4.34
N ALA A 181 7.17 7.16 4.28
CA ALA A 181 6.42 6.05 4.84
C ALA A 181 7.00 4.69 4.39
N LEU A 182 7.18 3.78 5.35
CA LEU A 182 7.82 2.47 5.23
C LEU A 182 9.33 2.51 4.99
N GLY A 183 9.95 3.70 5.02
CA GLY A 183 11.38 3.89 4.88
C GLY A 183 12.16 3.37 6.09
N VAL A 184 13.45 3.12 5.87
CA VAL A 184 14.35 2.51 6.87
C VAL A 184 14.51 3.34 8.14
N ALA A 185 14.29 4.66 8.05
CA ALA A 185 14.41 5.65 9.11
C ALA A 185 13.07 6.36 9.41
N SER A 186 11.94 5.78 9.01
CA SER A 186 10.61 6.34 9.23
C SER A 186 9.97 5.83 10.53
N TYR A 187 9.25 6.69 11.26
CA TYR A 187 8.34 6.28 12.33
C TYR A 187 7.10 5.56 11.78
N GLU A 188 6.72 5.86 10.55
CA GLU A 188 5.65 5.17 9.83
C GLU A 188 6.23 3.89 9.19
N SER A 189 6.54 2.89 10.01
CA SER A 189 7.30 1.70 9.58
C SER A 189 6.75 0.39 10.15
N LEU A 190 7.00 -0.70 9.41
CA LEU A 190 6.76 -2.09 9.83
C LEU A 190 8.08 -2.82 10.13
N GLY A 191 9.13 -2.06 10.39
CA GLY A 191 10.51 -2.53 10.49
C GLY A 191 11.27 -2.37 9.17
N ARG A 192 12.51 -2.85 9.16
CA ARG A 192 13.48 -2.60 8.08
C ARG A 192 13.62 -3.77 7.09
N ASN A 193 12.81 -4.83 7.23
CA ASN A 193 12.90 -6.01 6.36
C ASN A 193 12.01 -5.83 5.11
N PRO A 194 12.57 -5.76 3.90
CA PRO A 194 11.79 -5.58 2.67
C PRO A 194 10.72 -6.66 2.46
N ALA A 195 10.98 -7.90 2.86
CA ALA A 195 10.03 -9.00 2.69
C ALA A 195 8.74 -8.75 3.50
N VAL A 196 8.88 -8.21 4.72
CA VAL A 196 7.73 -7.84 5.57
C VAL A 196 6.96 -6.69 4.94
N ILE A 197 7.65 -5.69 4.40
CA ILE A 197 7.01 -4.55 3.74
C ILE A 197 6.25 -5.01 2.48
N TYR A 198 6.85 -5.82 1.60
CA TYR A 198 6.13 -6.36 0.45
C TYR A 198 4.96 -7.27 0.83
N ALA A 199 5.09 -8.07 1.90
CA ALA A 199 3.99 -8.88 2.41
C ALA A 199 2.83 -7.98 2.86
N TYR A 200 3.12 -6.92 3.62
CA TYR A 200 2.13 -5.91 3.99
C TYR A 200 1.44 -5.29 2.78
N LEU A 201 2.20 -4.84 1.78
CA LEU A 201 1.65 -4.23 0.55
C LEU A 201 0.71 -5.19 -0.19
N LYS A 202 0.97 -6.50 -0.15
CA LYS A 202 0.06 -7.51 -0.73
C LYS A 202 -1.16 -7.76 0.15
N LEU A 203 -0.97 -7.88 1.46
CA LEU A 203 -2.01 -8.27 2.42
C LEU A 203 -3.02 -7.16 2.70
N LYS A 204 -2.66 -5.88 2.52
CA LYS A 204 -3.57 -4.73 2.74
C LYS A 204 -4.86 -4.75 1.91
N LYS A 205 -4.95 -5.61 0.89
CA LYS A 205 -6.16 -5.82 0.07
C LYS A 205 -7.26 -6.62 0.81
N TRP A 206 -6.92 -7.26 1.93
CA TRP A 206 -7.82 -8.05 2.77
C TRP A 206 -8.33 -7.20 3.93
N ARG A 207 -9.65 -7.20 4.15
CA ARG A 207 -10.29 -6.38 5.19
C ARG A 207 -9.99 -6.91 6.58
N THR A 208 -9.94 -8.23 6.72
CA THR A 208 -9.46 -8.93 7.92
C THR A 208 -8.05 -8.49 8.31
N PHE A 209 -7.14 -8.36 7.35
CA PHE A 209 -5.79 -7.87 7.61
C PHE A 209 -5.78 -6.40 8.07
N LEU A 210 -6.57 -5.54 7.43
CA LEU A 210 -6.71 -4.14 7.87
C LEU A 210 -7.26 -4.06 9.30
N LEU A 211 -8.23 -4.91 9.66
CA LEU A 211 -8.79 -4.98 11.01
C LEU A 211 -7.70 -5.34 12.03
N VAL A 212 -6.88 -6.35 11.74
CA VAL A 212 -5.75 -6.74 12.62
C VAL A 212 -4.75 -5.61 12.75
N ARG A 213 -4.33 -5.00 11.62
CA ARG A 213 -3.41 -3.86 11.61
C ARG A 213 -3.93 -2.72 12.49
N ASP A 214 -5.17 -2.31 12.28
CA ASP A 214 -5.78 -1.19 13.00
C ASP A 214 -5.93 -1.52 14.50
N GLY A 215 -6.24 -2.78 14.84
CA GLY A 215 -6.26 -3.26 16.21
C GLY A 215 -4.89 -3.16 16.89
N VAL A 216 -3.83 -3.61 16.21
CA VAL A 216 -2.44 -3.53 16.72
C VAL A 216 -2.03 -2.07 16.93
N VAL A 217 -2.32 -1.17 15.99
CA VAL A 217 -2.01 0.25 16.12
C VAL A 217 -2.74 0.88 17.31
N LYS A 218 -4.06 0.65 17.44
CA LYS A 218 -4.85 1.18 18.56
C LYS A 218 -4.35 0.66 19.90
N MET A 219 -3.98 -0.62 19.98
CA MET A 219 -3.41 -1.22 21.20
C MET A 219 -2.08 -0.56 21.57
N LYS A 220 -1.17 -0.35 20.60
CA LYS A 220 0.10 0.36 20.84
C LYS A 220 -0.13 1.79 21.33
N GLN A 221 -1.08 2.51 20.72
CA GLN A 221 -1.43 3.87 21.14
C GLN A 221 -2.01 3.90 22.56
N LEU A 222 -2.83 2.91 22.93
CA LEU A 222 -3.39 2.80 24.27
C LEU A 222 -2.29 2.55 25.31
N ILE A 223 -1.39 1.59 25.06
CA ILE A 223 -0.26 1.30 25.93
C ILE A 223 0.65 2.54 26.07
N ALA A 224 0.95 3.21 24.96
CA ALA A 224 1.76 4.43 24.98
C ALA A 224 1.13 5.54 25.83
N ARG A 225 -0.20 5.69 25.84
CA ARG A 225 -0.89 6.66 26.71
C ARG A 225 -0.84 6.31 28.19
N ILE A 226 -0.78 5.01 28.52
CA ILE A 226 -0.74 4.52 29.89
C ILE A 226 0.69 4.58 30.45
N VAL A 227 1.69 4.26 29.63
CA VAL A 227 3.09 4.10 30.04
C VAL A 227 3.95 5.35 29.79
N GLY A 228 3.60 6.17 28.79
CA GLY A 228 4.38 7.33 28.36
C GLY A 228 3.57 8.63 28.38
N GLY A 229 4.12 9.67 29.01
CA GLY A 229 3.58 11.02 28.95
C GLY A 229 3.40 11.48 27.50
N ARG A 230 2.29 12.17 27.20
CA ARG A 230 1.91 12.64 25.86
C ARG A 230 3.13 13.21 25.12
N GLN A 231 3.64 12.50 24.11
CA GLN A 231 4.50 13.14 23.11
C GLN A 231 3.64 14.22 22.42
N LYS A 232 3.93 15.48 22.72
CA LYS A 232 3.33 16.62 22.03
C LYS A 232 3.86 16.60 20.60
N VAL A 233 3.03 16.12 19.68
CA VAL A 233 3.27 16.34 18.25
C VAL A 233 3.06 17.84 18.02
N ASP A 234 4.13 18.53 17.60
CA ASP A 234 4.06 19.94 17.28
C ASP A 234 3.07 20.16 16.11
N PRO A 235 1.96 20.90 16.31
CA PRO A 235 0.99 21.17 15.26
C PRO A 235 1.56 21.96 14.07
N SER A 236 2.68 22.68 14.26
CA SER A 236 3.34 23.47 13.23
C SER A 236 4.37 22.69 12.40
N ALA A 237 4.85 21.55 12.91
CA ALA A 237 5.82 20.72 12.21
C ALA A 237 5.27 20.15 10.89
N THR A 238 6.12 20.11 9.87
CA THR A 238 5.77 19.54 8.57
C THR A 238 5.49 18.04 8.70
N LEU A 239 4.71 17.46 7.77
CA LEU A 239 4.47 16.00 7.77
C LEU A 239 5.79 15.22 7.77
N MET A 240 6.80 15.73 7.07
CA MET A 240 8.10 15.10 6.97
C MET A 240 8.81 15.05 8.33
N GLU A 241 8.80 16.16 9.06
CA GLU A 241 9.38 16.24 10.41
C GLU A 241 8.70 15.26 11.39
N ARG A 242 7.39 15.03 11.24
CA ARG A 242 6.64 14.11 12.11
C ARG A 242 6.93 12.63 11.88
N ILE A 243 7.39 12.26 10.68
CA ILE A 243 7.64 10.85 10.32
C ILE A 243 9.11 10.46 10.37
N VAL A 244 10.03 11.39 10.63
CA VAL A 244 11.47 11.11 10.78
C VAL A 244 11.71 10.43 12.13
N ALA A 245 12.13 9.15 12.11
CA ALA A 245 12.51 8.43 13.33
C ALA A 245 13.93 8.78 13.79
N GLU A 246 14.86 8.80 12.84
CA GLU A 246 16.28 9.03 13.10
C GLU A 246 16.67 10.38 12.51
N GLN A 247 16.74 11.43 13.33
CA GLN A 247 16.98 12.79 12.83
C GLN A 247 18.32 12.95 12.09
N GLN A 248 19.26 12.01 12.28
CA GLN A 248 20.53 11.97 11.59
C GLN A 248 20.78 10.57 11.03
N ILE A 249 21.20 10.52 9.77
CA ILE A 249 21.67 9.29 9.13
C ILE A 249 23.14 9.52 8.80
N PRO A 250 24.07 9.02 9.63
CA PRO A 250 25.49 9.19 9.37
C PRO A 250 25.85 8.58 8.01
N TYR A 251 26.66 9.30 7.24
CA TYR A 251 27.14 8.83 5.95
C TYR A 251 27.91 7.51 6.13
N HIS A 252 27.73 6.57 5.19
CA HIS A 252 28.26 5.20 5.27
C HIS A 252 27.84 4.36 6.49
N SER A 253 26.87 4.80 7.28
CA SER A 253 26.28 3.95 8.32
C SER A 253 25.53 2.75 7.73
N LYS A 254 25.23 1.75 8.57
CA LYS A 254 24.35 0.64 8.18
C LYS A 254 22.99 1.14 7.67
N LEU A 255 22.43 2.16 8.31
CA LEU A 255 21.13 2.74 7.95
C LEU A 255 21.18 3.45 6.59
N TYR A 256 22.29 4.14 6.30
CA TYR A 256 22.56 4.74 4.99
C TYR A 256 22.52 3.68 3.87
N TYR A 257 23.29 2.60 3.99
CA TYR A 257 23.29 1.54 2.98
C TYR A 257 21.95 0.80 2.87
N GLN A 258 21.21 0.65 3.97
CA GLN A 258 19.87 0.07 3.94
C GLN A 258 18.90 0.90 3.08
N GLY A 259 18.97 2.24 3.15
CA GLY A 259 18.15 3.11 2.30
C GLY A 259 18.53 3.03 0.83
N LEU A 260 19.82 2.97 0.51
CA LEU A 260 20.29 2.76 -0.87
C LEU A 260 19.80 1.43 -1.45
N GLN A 261 20.01 0.33 -0.71
CA GLN A 261 19.58 -1.00 -1.13
C GLN A 261 18.07 -1.10 -1.31
N GLN A 262 17.29 -0.44 -0.44
CA GLN A 262 15.85 -0.33 -0.58
C GLN A 262 15.48 0.34 -1.90
N PHE A 263 16.08 1.51 -2.19
CA PHE A 263 15.75 2.28 -3.37
C PHE A 263 16.13 1.52 -4.65
N GLU A 264 17.35 1.00 -4.72
CA GLU A 264 17.85 0.21 -5.85
C GLU A 264 16.95 -1.01 -6.11
N ARG A 265 16.57 -1.73 -5.05
CA ARG A 265 15.68 -2.89 -5.16
C ARG A 265 14.30 -2.49 -5.69
N ASN A 266 13.71 -1.42 -5.16
CA ASN A 266 12.37 -0.99 -5.56
C ASN A 266 12.35 -0.48 -7.00
N ILE A 267 13.35 0.32 -7.41
CA ILE A 267 13.50 0.75 -8.80
C ILE A 267 13.71 -0.45 -9.72
N SER A 268 14.56 -1.42 -9.33
CA SER A 268 14.77 -2.65 -10.10
C SER A 268 13.46 -3.45 -10.28
N VAL A 269 12.64 -3.53 -9.24
CA VAL A 269 11.31 -4.16 -9.31
C VAL A 269 10.41 -3.40 -10.28
N ILE A 270 10.36 -2.07 -10.21
CA ILE A 270 9.58 -1.23 -11.13
C ILE A 270 10.02 -1.47 -12.58
N LEU A 271 11.30 -1.32 -12.86
CA LEU A 271 11.87 -1.49 -14.21
C LEU A 271 11.60 -2.90 -14.76
N LYS A 272 11.77 -3.95 -13.94
CA LYS A 272 11.49 -5.33 -14.35
C LYS A 272 10.02 -5.53 -14.71
N GLN A 273 9.10 -4.96 -13.92
CA GLN A 273 7.67 -5.07 -14.19
C GLN A 273 7.25 -4.29 -15.44
N CYS A 274 7.75 -3.07 -15.62
CA CYS A 274 7.49 -2.25 -16.81
C CYS A 274 8.04 -2.93 -18.07
N LYS A 275 9.28 -3.44 -18.03
CA LYS A 275 9.89 -4.21 -19.14
C LYS A 275 9.04 -5.42 -19.52
N ARG A 276 8.58 -6.20 -18.53
CA ARG A 276 7.72 -7.38 -18.77
C ARG A 276 6.41 -7.00 -19.47
N ARG A 277 5.85 -5.83 -19.16
CA ARG A 277 4.60 -5.33 -19.76
C ARG A 277 4.84 -4.42 -20.97
N LYS A 278 6.09 -4.27 -21.43
CA LYS A 278 6.49 -3.40 -22.55
C LYS A 278 6.06 -1.94 -22.38
N VAL A 279 6.07 -1.44 -21.14
CA VAL A 279 5.78 -0.04 -20.83
C VAL A 279 7.11 0.71 -20.70
N PRO A 280 7.39 1.71 -21.56
CA PRO A 280 8.53 2.61 -21.42
C PRO A 280 8.58 3.30 -20.06
N VAL A 281 9.79 3.43 -19.51
CA VAL A 281 10.03 4.16 -18.26
C VAL A 281 11.03 5.27 -18.51
N ILE A 282 10.70 6.47 -18.07
CA ILE A 282 11.58 7.62 -18.04
C ILE A 282 11.89 7.88 -16.57
N ILE A 283 13.16 7.90 -16.20
CA ILE A 283 13.61 8.25 -14.86
C ILE A 283 14.33 9.58 -14.96
N SER A 284 13.87 10.58 -14.21
CA SER A 284 14.54 11.85 -14.09
C SER A 284 15.60 11.77 -13.00
N GLU A 285 16.73 12.42 -13.26
CA GLU A 285 17.67 12.76 -12.20
C GLU A 285 16.98 13.68 -11.18
N VAL A 286 17.32 13.48 -9.90
CA VAL A 286 16.81 14.31 -8.81
C VAL A 286 17.75 15.48 -8.61
N VAL A 287 17.18 16.67 -8.43
CA VAL A 287 17.98 17.85 -8.08
C VAL A 287 18.56 17.65 -6.67
N SER A 288 19.86 17.86 -6.53
CA SER A 288 20.54 17.90 -5.25
C SER A 288 21.12 19.30 -5.03
N ASN A 289 21.04 19.80 -3.81
CA ASN A 289 21.55 21.12 -3.42
C ASN A 289 23.07 21.11 -3.11
N VAL A 290 23.84 20.27 -3.81
CA VAL A 290 25.30 20.19 -3.64
C VAL A 290 25.99 21.25 -4.48
#